data_AF-A0A8H9GRC9-F1
#
_entry.id   AF-A0A8H9GRC9-F1
#
_cell.length_a   1.000
_cell.length_b   1.000
_cell.length_c   1.000
_cell.angle_alpha   90.00
_cell.angle_beta   90.00
_cell.angle_gamma   90.00
#
_symmetry.space_group_name_H-M   'P 1'
#
loop_
_entity.id
_entity.type
_entity.pdbx_description
1 polymer ?
#
loop_
_entity_poly.entity_id
_entity_poly.type
_entity_poly.pdbx_seq_one_letter_code
_entity_poly.pdbx_strand_id
1 'polypeptide(L)'
;MRHPALFLTLALTAVTHAAHAATVQPKAQQLAVFKVAALARANVTPVSLRASGVPAETVTIAADYLYKRDLRVQAYDLDAFLKARIPNVAELAAQGAQVMFWCRDGYAPTAKLADVLGHGGLLAVADADAPAGVQWPDAPYKTTVLKAPEIGNYVVWRAAQFPAKPQPWGLETIYILPAGATLKK
;
A
#
# COMPACT_ATOMS: atom_id res chain seq x y z
N MET A 1 -4.26 48.55 -72.10
CA MET A 1 -3.29 48.03 -71.11
C MET A 1 -4.06 47.87 -69.79
N ARG A 2 -4.81 46.79 -69.57
CA ARG A 2 -4.44 45.52 -68.89
C ARG A 2 -3.63 45.68 -67.58
N HIS A 3 -4.35 45.40 -66.48
CA HIS A 3 -3.96 44.65 -65.26
C HIS A 3 -3.82 45.39 -63.91
N PRO A 4 -4.17 44.69 -62.79
CA PRO A 4 -5.04 45.21 -61.74
C PRO A 4 -4.49 45.04 -60.30
N ALA A 5 -5.31 45.44 -59.32
CA ALA A 5 -5.54 44.88 -57.98
C ALA A 5 -4.36 44.50 -57.07
N LEU A 6 -4.38 45.02 -55.84
CA LEU A 6 -3.89 44.30 -54.66
C LEU A 6 -4.68 44.73 -53.42
N PHE A 7 -5.62 43.88 -53.03
CA PHE A 7 -6.26 43.85 -51.72
C PHE A 7 -5.24 43.33 -50.70
N LEU A 8 -5.03 44.07 -49.60
CA LEU A 8 -4.22 43.63 -48.47
C LEU A 8 -5.14 43.10 -47.38
N THR A 9 -5.31 41.77 -47.32
CA THR A 9 -6.03 41.08 -46.26
C THR A 9 -5.08 40.83 -45.08
N LEU A 10 -5.30 41.50 -43.95
CA LEU A 10 -4.63 41.18 -42.69
C LEU A 10 -5.26 39.89 -42.12
N ALA A 11 -4.52 38.78 -42.17
CA ALA A 11 -4.88 37.57 -41.45
C ALA A 11 -4.33 37.65 -40.01
N LEU A 12 -5.21 37.87 -39.03
CA LEU A 12 -4.90 37.65 -37.62
C LEU A 12 -4.88 36.14 -37.36
N THR A 13 -3.70 35.57 -37.19
CA THR A 13 -3.52 34.21 -36.65
C THR A 13 -3.77 34.23 -35.14
N ALA A 14 -4.98 33.84 -34.73
CA ALA A 14 -5.27 33.51 -33.34
C ALA A 14 -4.52 32.22 -32.97
N VAL A 15 -3.45 32.34 -32.18
CA VAL A 15 -2.79 31.19 -31.56
C VAL A 15 -3.70 30.72 -30.42
N THR A 16 -4.53 29.72 -30.70
CA THR A 16 -5.29 29.01 -29.67
C THR A 16 -4.32 28.23 -28.77
N HIS A 17 -4.02 28.77 -27.59
CA HIS A 17 -3.45 27.98 -26.51
C HIS A 17 -4.52 26.98 -26.03
N ALA A 18 -4.53 25.80 -26.63
CA ALA A 18 -5.26 24.66 -26.08
C ALA A 18 -4.57 24.26 -24.77
N ALA A 19 -5.05 24.84 -23.66
CA ALA A 19 -4.75 24.34 -22.33
C ALA A 19 -5.18 22.87 -22.29
N HIS A 20 -4.22 21.96 -22.40
CA HIS A 20 -4.44 20.55 -22.13
C HIS A 20 -4.77 20.43 -20.65
N ALA A 21 -6.06 20.40 -20.33
CA ALA A 21 -6.53 19.93 -19.05
C ALA A 21 -6.04 18.48 -18.91
N ALA A 22 -4.98 18.26 -18.12
CA ALA A 22 -4.50 16.93 -17.81
C ALA A 22 -5.66 16.17 -17.16
N THR A 23 -6.21 15.19 -17.86
CA THR A 23 -7.27 14.34 -17.32
C THR A 23 -6.71 13.58 -16.12
N VAL A 24 -7.29 13.82 -14.94
CA VAL A 24 -6.92 13.08 -13.73
C VAL A 24 -7.35 11.63 -13.95
N GLN A 25 -6.38 10.72 -14.04
CA GLN A 25 -6.67 9.30 -14.19
C GLN A 25 -7.46 8.78 -12.98
N PRO A 26 -8.53 7.99 -13.18
CA PRO A 26 -9.21 7.29 -12.10
C PRO A 26 -8.23 6.51 -11.21
N LYS A 27 -8.46 6.52 -9.89
CA LYS A 27 -7.64 5.82 -8.89
C LYS A 27 -7.35 4.36 -9.26
N ALA A 28 -8.34 3.65 -9.81
CA ALA A 28 -8.18 2.26 -10.26
C ALA A 28 -7.13 2.10 -11.37
N GLN A 29 -7.08 3.05 -12.32
CA GLN A 29 -6.07 3.05 -13.39
C GLN A 29 -4.69 3.36 -12.84
N GLN A 30 -4.57 4.32 -11.90
CA GLN A 30 -3.30 4.63 -11.24
C GLN A 30 -2.75 3.42 -10.47
N LEU A 31 -3.62 2.71 -9.74
CA LEU A 31 -3.24 1.49 -9.03
C LEU A 31 -2.79 0.38 -9.98
N ALA A 32 -3.46 0.22 -11.13
CA ALA A 32 -3.02 -0.71 -12.16
C ALA A 32 -1.63 -0.35 -12.70
N VAL A 33 -1.39 0.94 -12.99
CA VAL A 33 -0.08 1.44 -13.41
C VAL A 33 0.99 1.14 -12.36
N PHE A 34 0.72 1.37 -11.08
CA PHE A 34 1.70 1.09 -10.02
C PHE A 34 1.97 -0.39 -9.82
N LYS A 35 0.97 -1.26 -10.01
CA LYS A 35 1.20 -2.71 -10.00
C LYS A 35 2.14 -3.15 -11.13
N VAL A 36 2.08 -2.50 -12.29
CA VAL A 36 2.97 -2.77 -13.43
C VAL A 36 4.34 -2.12 -13.21
N ALA A 37 4.39 -0.90 -12.68
CA ALA A 37 5.62 -0.14 -12.46
C ALA A 37 6.37 -0.52 -11.17
N ALA A 38 5.89 -1.51 -10.42
CA ALA A 38 6.52 -1.92 -9.17
C ALA A 38 7.91 -2.50 -9.43
N LEU A 39 8.90 -2.03 -8.65
CA LEU A 39 10.26 -2.54 -8.64
C LEU A 39 10.33 -3.97 -8.10
N ALA A 40 9.43 -4.31 -7.17
CA ALA A 40 9.28 -5.64 -6.62
C ALA A 40 7.87 -5.86 -6.06
N ARG A 41 7.50 -7.12 -5.85
CA ARG A 41 6.26 -7.51 -5.17
C ARG A 41 6.44 -8.77 -4.33
N ALA A 42 5.69 -8.86 -3.24
CA ALA A 42 5.61 -10.04 -2.39
C ALA A 42 4.14 -10.34 -2.05
N ASN A 43 3.65 -11.52 -2.43
CA ASN A 43 2.32 -11.99 -2.01
C ASN A 43 2.40 -12.49 -0.57
N VAL A 44 1.42 -12.13 0.26
CA VAL A 44 1.33 -12.50 1.67
C VAL A 44 0.42 -13.71 1.81
N THR A 45 1.02 -14.89 1.64
CA THR A 45 0.36 -16.19 1.78
C THR A 45 1.01 -17.01 2.90
N PRO A 46 0.31 -18.02 3.46
CA PRO A 46 0.90 -18.90 4.48
C PRO A 46 2.23 -19.54 4.04
N VAL A 47 2.36 -19.89 2.77
CA VAL A 47 3.60 -20.45 2.21
C VAL A 47 4.72 -19.41 2.19
N SER A 48 4.44 -18.21 1.71
CA SER A 48 5.44 -17.14 1.63
C SER A 48 5.92 -16.67 3.01
N LEU A 49 5.02 -16.65 4.00
CA LEU A 49 5.33 -16.27 5.38
C LEU A 49 6.27 -17.28 6.03
N ARG A 50 5.97 -18.59 5.91
CA ARG A 50 6.87 -19.66 6.38
C ARG A 50 8.22 -19.65 5.65
N ALA A 51 8.21 -19.33 4.36
CA ALA A 51 9.43 -19.23 3.56
C ALA A 51 10.31 -18.01 3.89
N SER A 52 9.92 -17.17 4.87
CA SER A 52 10.79 -16.13 5.43
C SER A 52 11.93 -16.70 6.29
N GLY A 53 11.81 -17.95 6.74
CA GLY A 53 12.80 -18.60 7.61
C GLY A 53 12.75 -18.15 9.07
N VAL A 54 11.89 -17.19 9.41
CA VAL A 54 11.63 -16.76 10.78
C VAL A 54 10.27 -17.31 11.22
N PRO A 55 10.19 -18.05 12.35
CA PRO A 55 8.91 -18.58 12.83
C PRO A 55 7.99 -17.44 13.27
N ALA A 56 6.68 -17.71 13.23
CA ALA A 56 5.71 -16.80 13.84
C ALA A 56 5.94 -16.71 15.35
N GLU A 57 5.71 -15.54 15.91
CA GLU A 57 5.77 -15.25 17.34
C GLU A 57 4.42 -14.75 17.84
N THR A 58 4.20 -14.87 19.15
CA THR A 58 3.05 -14.28 19.82
C THR A 58 3.43 -12.94 20.45
N VAL A 59 2.78 -11.86 20.03
CA VAL A 59 3.06 -10.49 20.51
C VAL A 59 1.79 -9.83 21.00
N THR A 60 1.87 -9.06 22.09
CA THR A 60 0.76 -8.20 22.52
C THR A 60 0.88 -6.83 21.87
N ILE A 61 -0.13 -6.44 21.10
CA ILE A 61 -0.30 -5.10 20.53
C ILE A 61 -1.22 -4.32 21.46
N ALA A 62 -0.66 -3.32 22.14
CA ALA A 62 -1.42 -2.49 23.06
C ALA A 62 -2.42 -1.61 22.30
N ALA A 63 -3.65 -1.52 22.81
CA ALA A 63 -4.71 -0.68 22.26
C ALA A 63 -4.83 -0.77 20.73
N ASP A 64 -4.92 -2.00 20.21
CA ASP A 64 -5.01 -2.27 18.77
C ASP A 64 -6.09 -1.41 18.10
N TYR A 65 -5.77 -0.90 16.90
CA TYR A 65 -6.63 0.05 16.24
C TYR A 65 -7.93 -0.54 15.72
N LEU A 66 -7.93 -1.79 15.28
CA LEU A 66 -9.12 -2.42 14.76
C LEU A 66 -10.02 -2.90 15.90
N TYR A 67 -9.44 -3.54 16.92
CA TYR A 67 -10.21 -4.15 18.01
C TYR A 67 -10.42 -3.25 19.24
N LYS A 68 -9.70 -2.12 19.33
CA LYS A 68 -9.79 -1.14 20.44
C LYS A 68 -9.51 -1.75 21.82
N ARG A 69 -8.63 -2.76 21.87
CA ARG A 69 -8.16 -3.44 23.09
C ARG A 69 -6.73 -3.92 22.89
N ASP A 70 -6.11 -4.40 23.96
CA ASP A 70 -4.88 -5.18 23.83
C ASP A 70 -5.19 -6.47 23.06
N LEU A 71 -4.39 -6.72 22.03
CA LEU A 71 -4.57 -7.83 21.10
C LEU A 71 -3.31 -8.68 21.09
N ARG A 72 -3.42 -9.95 21.47
CA ARG A 72 -2.34 -10.91 21.31
C ARG A 72 -2.43 -11.49 19.92
N VAL A 73 -1.42 -11.23 19.09
CA VAL A 73 -1.39 -11.69 17.70
C VAL A 73 -0.36 -12.79 17.52
N GLN A 74 -0.69 -13.77 16.68
CA GLN A 74 0.34 -14.58 16.01
C GLN A 74 0.82 -13.78 14.80
N ALA A 75 2.13 -13.50 14.73
CA ALA A 75 2.67 -12.63 13.69
C ALA A 75 4.05 -13.07 13.19
N TYR A 76 4.34 -12.70 11.95
CA TYR A 76 5.67 -12.81 11.35
C TYR A 76 6.34 -11.43 11.33
N ASP A 77 7.65 -11.39 11.49
CA ASP A 77 8.42 -10.16 11.36
C ASP A 77 8.37 -9.63 9.92
N LEU A 78 7.93 -8.37 9.75
CA LEU A 78 7.76 -7.76 8.44
C LEU A 78 9.11 -7.60 7.73
N ASP A 79 10.17 -7.25 8.44
CA ASP A 79 11.48 -7.04 7.84
C ASP A 79 12.08 -8.35 7.34
N ALA A 80 11.97 -9.41 8.13
CA ALA A 80 12.39 -10.75 7.73
C ALA A 80 11.63 -11.21 6.49
N PHE A 81 10.30 -11.02 6.47
CA PHE A 81 9.48 -11.32 5.31
C PHE A 81 9.93 -10.54 4.07
N LEU A 82 10.10 -9.22 4.18
CA LEU A 82 10.50 -8.37 3.06
C LEU A 82 11.90 -8.73 2.55
N LYS A 83 12.89 -8.93 3.42
CA LYS A 83 14.25 -9.33 3.04
C LYS A 83 14.27 -10.70 2.36
N ALA A 84 13.46 -11.64 2.85
CA ALA A 84 13.37 -12.97 2.25
C ALA A 84 12.72 -12.94 0.87
N ARG A 85 11.78 -12.03 0.60
CA ARG A 85 11.04 -11.97 -0.69
C ARG A 85 11.60 -10.96 -1.68
N ILE A 86 12.36 -9.98 -1.21
CA ILE A 86 12.90 -8.88 -1.99
C ILE A 86 14.37 -8.70 -1.54
N PRO A 87 15.33 -9.45 -2.14
CA PRO A 87 16.70 -9.50 -1.64
C PRO A 87 17.43 -8.15 -1.56
N ASN A 88 17.09 -7.19 -2.43
CA ASN A 88 17.65 -5.84 -2.45
C ASN A 88 16.80 -4.79 -1.72
N VAL A 89 15.86 -5.19 -0.85
CA VAL A 89 14.90 -4.26 -0.21
C VAL A 89 15.57 -3.11 0.56
N ALA A 90 16.71 -3.35 1.20
CA ALA A 90 17.44 -2.31 1.92
C ALA A 90 18.03 -1.25 0.98
N GLU A 91 18.53 -1.66 -0.19
CA GLU A 91 19.02 -0.74 -1.22
C GLU A 91 17.89 0.10 -1.78
N LEU A 92 16.75 -0.54 -2.09
CA LEU A 92 15.55 0.15 -2.55
C LEU A 92 15.06 1.19 -1.52
N ALA A 93 15.11 0.85 -0.23
CA ALA A 93 14.78 1.77 0.85
C ALA A 93 15.71 3.00 0.85
N ALA A 94 17.02 2.78 0.72
CA ALA A 94 18.01 3.85 0.65
C ALA A 94 17.86 4.75 -0.59
N GLN A 95 17.37 4.19 -1.70
CA GLN A 95 17.04 4.92 -2.93
C GLN A 95 15.72 5.70 -2.85
N GLY A 96 15.02 5.66 -1.71
CA GLY A 96 13.77 6.39 -1.50
C GLY A 96 12.55 5.71 -2.11
N ALA A 97 12.62 4.40 -2.36
CA ALA A 97 11.46 3.62 -2.80
C ALA A 97 10.30 3.73 -1.80
N GLN A 98 9.09 3.47 -2.29
CA GLN A 98 7.88 3.45 -1.48
C GLN A 98 7.36 2.03 -1.33
N VAL A 99 6.67 1.77 -0.24
CA VAL A 99 5.90 0.54 -0.05
C VAL A 99 4.42 0.84 -0.27
N MET A 100 3.72 -0.07 -0.96
CA MET A 100 2.27 -0.07 -1.09
C MET A 100 1.71 -1.39 -0.58
N PHE A 101 0.80 -1.31 0.38
CA PHE A 101 0.13 -2.47 0.97
C PHE A 101 -1.22 -2.70 0.28
N TRP A 102 -1.29 -3.66 -0.65
CA TRP A 102 -2.51 -3.95 -1.39
C TRP A 102 -3.45 -4.85 -0.59
N CYS A 103 -4.62 -4.32 -0.24
CA CYS A 103 -5.64 -5.00 0.53
C CYS A 103 -6.75 -5.53 -0.40
N ARG A 104 -7.42 -6.59 0.05
CA ARG A 104 -8.46 -7.28 -0.73
C ARG A 104 -9.67 -6.40 -1.11
N ASP A 105 -9.96 -5.38 -0.30
CA ASP A 105 -11.03 -4.40 -0.52
C ASP A 105 -10.62 -3.26 -1.48
N GLY A 106 -9.40 -3.32 -2.04
CA GLY A 106 -8.83 -2.29 -2.88
C GLY A 106 -8.21 -1.11 -2.12
N TYR A 107 -8.18 -1.15 -0.78
CA TYR A 107 -7.39 -0.22 0.01
C TYR A 107 -5.89 -0.45 -0.24
N ALA A 108 -5.14 0.63 -0.42
CA ALA A 108 -3.75 0.57 -0.85
C ALA A 108 -2.92 1.71 -0.24
N PRO A 109 -2.73 1.74 1.10
CA PRO A 109 -1.93 2.78 1.71
C PRO A 109 -0.47 2.65 1.28
N THR A 110 0.17 3.82 1.12
CA THR A 110 1.57 3.93 0.75
C THR A 110 2.37 4.64 1.85
N ALA A 111 3.65 4.32 1.95
CA ALA A 111 4.62 5.00 2.81
C ALA A 111 6.01 4.94 2.17
N LYS A 112 6.97 5.73 2.65
CA LYS A 112 8.38 5.51 2.30
C LYS A 112 8.81 4.16 2.86
N LEU A 113 9.52 3.38 2.06
CA LEU A 113 10.01 2.07 2.50
C LEU A 113 10.98 2.22 3.69
N ALA A 114 11.77 3.30 3.73
CA ALA A 114 12.67 3.62 4.83
C ALA A 114 11.95 3.89 6.17
N ASP A 115 10.68 4.32 6.15
CA ASP A 115 9.90 4.56 7.37
C ASP A 115 9.24 3.26 7.90
N VAL A 116 9.35 2.17 7.12
CA VAL A 116 8.71 0.86 7.37
C VAL A 116 9.75 -0.21 7.71
N LEU A 117 10.79 -0.32 6.90
CA LEU A 117 11.86 -1.31 7.08
C LEU A 117 12.73 -0.96 8.29
N GLY A 118 12.98 -1.91 9.18
CA GLY A 118 13.80 -1.70 10.39
C GLY A 118 13.02 -1.16 11.58
N HIS A 119 11.70 -1.01 11.44
CA HIS A 119 10.89 -0.18 12.33
C HIS A 119 9.83 -0.96 13.12
N GLY A 120 10.03 -2.27 13.25
CA GLY A 120 9.24 -3.14 14.13
C GLY A 120 7.84 -3.45 13.62
N GLY A 121 7.67 -3.51 12.30
CA GLY A 121 6.43 -3.94 11.66
C GLY A 121 6.23 -5.44 11.77
N LEU A 122 4.98 -5.87 11.88
CA LEU A 122 4.58 -7.26 12.02
C LEU A 122 3.45 -7.57 11.03
N LEU A 123 3.50 -8.77 10.45
CA LEU A 123 2.42 -9.37 9.67
C LEU A 123 1.63 -10.29 10.59
N ALA A 124 0.62 -9.76 11.24
CA ALA A 124 -0.30 -10.51 12.08
C ALA A 124 -1.22 -11.37 11.21
N VAL A 125 -1.35 -12.64 11.58
CA VAL A 125 -2.11 -13.64 10.83
C VAL A 125 -3.27 -14.23 11.62
N ALA A 126 -3.29 -14.10 12.94
CA ALA A 126 -4.39 -14.55 13.78
C ALA A 126 -4.38 -13.81 15.12
N ASP A 127 -5.54 -13.76 15.76
CA ASP A 127 -5.64 -13.48 17.19
C ASP A 127 -5.27 -14.77 17.95
N ALA A 128 -4.24 -14.68 18.78
CA ALA A 128 -3.71 -15.81 19.54
C ALA A 128 -4.67 -16.29 20.62
N ASP A 129 -5.61 -15.45 21.04
CA ASP A 129 -6.61 -15.77 22.06
C ASP A 129 -7.99 -16.08 21.44
N ALA A 130 -8.07 -16.18 20.10
CA ALA A 130 -9.31 -16.54 19.43
C ALA A 130 -9.76 -17.98 19.75
N PRO A 131 -11.08 -18.24 19.77
CA PRO A 131 -11.60 -19.60 19.93
C PRO A 131 -11.06 -20.58 18.88
N ALA A 132 -11.04 -21.87 19.23
CA ALA A 132 -10.60 -22.91 18.30
C ALA A 132 -11.40 -22.87 16.98
N GLY A 133 -10.69 -22.91 15.85
CA GLY A 133 -11.28 -22.80 14.51
C GLY A 133 -11.58 -21.36 14.06
N VAL A 134 -11.35 -20.36 14.92
CA VAL A 134 -11.49 -18.95 14.59
C VAL A 134 -10.10 -18.32 14.46
N GLN A 135 -9.79 -17.80 13.29
CA GLN A 135 -8.51 -17.11 13.04
C GLN A 135 -8.54 -15.67 13.59
N TRP A 136 -9.67 -14.99 13.37
CA TRP A 136 -9.93 -13.65 13.84
C TRP A 136 -11.36 -13.56 14.37
N PRO A 137 -11.61 -12.98 15.54
CA PRO A 137 -12.97 -12.59 15.89
C PRO A 137 -13.47 -11.47 14.95
N ASP A 138 -14.78 -11.32 14.83
CA ASP A 138 -15.37 -10.18 14.15
C ASP A 138 -14.93 -8.86 14.81
N ALA A 139 -14.67 -7.83 14.02
CA ALA A 139 -14.18 -6.54 14.51
C ALA A 139 -15.19 -5.41 14.27
N PRO A 140 -15.33 -4.46 15.21
CA PRO A 140 -16.10 -3.24 14.97
C PRO A 140 -15.41 -2.38 13.91
N TYR A 141 -16.13 -1.95 12.88
CA TYR A 141 -15.58 -1.08 11.85
C TYR A 141 -16.57 0.01 11.43
N LYS A 142 -16.29 1.25 11.86
CA LYS A 142 -17.19 2.40 11.64
C LYS A 142 -18.61 2.08 12.14
N THR A 143 -19.58 2.02 11.24
CA THR A 143 -20.99 1.69 11.53
C THR A 143 -21.36 0.25 11.14
N THR A 144 -20.37 -0.59 10.85
CA THR A 144 -20.55 -1.99 10.46
C THR A 144 -19.65 -2.92 11.29
N VAL A 145 -19.70 -4.21 10.98
CA VAL A 145 -18.83 -5.26 11.50
C VAL A 145 -18.00 -5.81 10.35
N LEU A 146 -16.68 -5.84 10.55
CA LEU A 146 -15.75 -6.52 9.66
C LEU A 146 -15.69 -7.99 10.07
N LYS A 147 -16.02 -8.88 9.14
CA LYS A 147 -16.05 -10.33 9.39
C LYS A 147 -14.66 -10.92 9.35
N ALA A 148 -14.45 -12.00 10.10
CA ALA A 148 -13.15 -12.69 10.20
C ALA A 148 -12.43 -12.90 8.84
N PRO A 149 -13.07 -13.34 7.74
CA PRO A 149 -12.40 -13.52 6.46
C PRO A 149 -11.89 -12.22 5.85
N GLU A 150 -12.52 -11.09 6.16
CA GLU A 150 -12.20 -9.77 5.62
C GLU A 150 -10.96 -9.16 6.30
N ILE A 151 -10.65 -9.59 7.53
CA ILE A 151 -9.49 -9.13 8.31
C ILE A 151 -8.19 -9.71 7.75
N GLY A 152 -8.17 -10.99 7.35
CA GLY A 152 -7.04 -11.60 6.64
C GLY A 152 -5.68 -11.38 7.32
N ASN A 153 -4.66 -11.03 6.55
CA ASN A 153 -3.38 -10.60 7.13
C ASN A 153 -3.45 -9.11 7.51
N TYR A 154 -2.88 -8.76 8.66
CA TYR A 154 -2.94 -7.43 9.23
C TYR A 154 -1.53 -6.89 9.54
N VAL A 155 -1.19 -5.70 9.05
CA VAL A 155 0.04 -5.01 9.46
C VAL A 155 -0.20 -4.30 10.79
N VAL A 156 0.57 -4.70 11.80
CA VAL A 156 0.60 -4.08 13.14
C VAL A 156 2.03 -3.68 13.49
N TRP A 157 2.19 -2.85 14.53
CA TRP A 157 3.51 -2.33 14.94
C TRP A 157 3.74 -2.58 16.42
N ARG A 158 4.96 -3.00 16.78
CA ARG A 158 5.32 -3.21 18.19
C ARG A 158 5.23 -1.92 19.01
N ALA A 159 5.63 -0.80 18.42
CA ALA A 159 5.55 0.50 19.07
C ALA A 159 4.19 1.14 18.75
N ALA A 160 3.42 1.47 19.81
CA ALA A 160 2.06 2.01 19.74
C ALA A 160 1.95 3.46 19.22
N GLN A 161 2.88 3.94 18.39
CA GLN A 161 2.86 5.30 17.87
C GLN A 161 1.90 5.41 16.67
N PHE A 162 0.61 5.57 16.95
CA PHE A 162 -0.35 6.12 15.98
C PHE A 162 -0.19 7.65 15.87
N PRO A 163 -0.22 8.27 14.66
CA PRO A 163 -0.66 7.77 13.36
C PRO A 163 0.44 7.72 12.26
N ALA A 164 1.72 7.56 12.60
CA ALA A 164 2.80 7.74 11.61
C ALA A 164 2.89 6.63 10.55
N LYS A 165 2.39 5.41 10.82
CA LYS A 165 2.61 4.24 9.96
C LYS A 165 1.32 3.54 9.51
N PRO A 166 1.27 3.02 8.26
CA PRO A 166 0.12 2.27 7.77
C PRO A 166 -0.17 1.02 8.61
N GLN A 167 -1.45 0.79 8.90
CA GLN A 167 -1.94 -0.42 9.57
C GLN A 167 -3.13 -1.03 8.82
N PRO A 168 -2.92 -1.48 7.57
CA PRO A 168 -3.95 -2.14 6.77
C PRO A 168 -4.19 -3.59 7.22
N TRP A 169 -5.47 -3.97 7.29
CA TRP A 169 -5.93 -5.35 7.30
C TRP A 169 -6.37 -5.81 5.91
N GLY A 170 -6.62 -7.10 5.75
CA GLY A 170 -6.97 -7.72 4.48
C GLY A 170 -5.81 -7.71 3.48
N LEU A 171 -4.57 -7.66 3.98
CA LEU A 171 -3.36 -7.54 3.15
C LEU A 171 -3.12 -8.82 2.32
N GLU A 172 -3.02 -8.63 1.00
CA GLU A 172 -2.76 -9.72 0.04
C GLU A 172 -1.37 -9.60 -0.60
N THR A 173 -0.93 -8.39 -0.93
CA THR A 173 0.33 -8.18 -1.64
C THR A 173 1.01 -6.90 -1.14
N ILE A 174 2.32 -6.96 -0.97
CA ILE A 174 3.17 -5.80 -0.75
C ILE A 174 3.91 -5.49 -2.05
N TYR A 175 3.81 -4.24 -2.52
CA TYR A 175 4.54 -3.76 -3.68
C TYR A 175 5.61 -2.76 -3.24
N ILE A 176 6.77 -2.80 -3.89
CA ILE A 176 7.79 -1.76 -3.79
C ILE A 176 7.71 -0.91 -5.05
N LEU A 177 7.45 0.38 -4.88
CA LEU A 177 7.28 1.35 -5.94
C LEU A 177 8.52 2.25 -6.04
N PRO A 178 8.79 2.83 -7.22
CA PRO A 178 9.83 3.84 -7.38
C PRO A 178 9.65 5.03 -6.44
N ALA A 179 10.75 5.73 -6.18
CA ALA A 179 10.72 7.01 -5.48
C ALA A 179 9.76 7.99 -6.19
N GLY A 180 8.99 8.76 -5.41
CA GLY A 180 8.07 9.77 -5.94
C GLY A 180 6.76 9.24 -6.57
N ALA A 181 6.53 7.93 -6.63
CA ALA A 181 5.25 7.36 -7.03
C ALA A 181 4.09 7.98 -6.22
N THR A 182 3.18 8.71 -6.87
CA THR A 182 2.13 9.48 -6.21
C THR A 182 0.75 9.02 -6.67
N LEU A 183 -0.07 8.52 -5.74
CA LEU A 183 -1.50 8.32 -5.98
C LEU A 183 -2.19 9.68 -5.93
N LYS A 184 -2.69 10.17 -7.07
CA LYS A 184 -3.54 11.36 -7.07
C LYS A 184 -4.93 10.95 -6.60
N LYS A 185 -5.41 11.64 -5.57
CA LYS A 185 -6.75 11.45 -4.99
C LYS A 185 -7.85 11.78 -5.99
#